data_AF-A0A8H6X2G4-F1
#
_entry.id   AF-A0A8H6X2G4-F1
#
_cell.length_a   1.000
_cell.length_b   1.000
_cell.length_c   1.000
_cell.angle_alpha   90.00
_cell.angle_beta   90.00
_cell.angle_gamma   90.00
#
_symmetry.space_group_name_H-M   'P 1'
#
loop_
_entity.id
_entity.type
_entity.pdbx_description
1 polymer ?
#
loop_
_entity_poly.entity_id
_entity_poly.type
_entity_poly.pdbx_seq_one_letter_code
_entity_poly.pdbx_strand_id
1 'polypeptide(L)'
;MLSGLVSERASLALHVEACRSVFAPIRRLPVELLAEIFEMGSSELLQLLNSDTPSRELDRVARRDLLELSQVSCYWHKIAIGTPKLWSQIASKISLWGNSSASPNTYISLLASSLTRSGDHPLTIRIGINSHDLEARPVLELLSQHARRWQDVWLWADRDCGQYLASVRGNLPILKNLRLGHDLWDGVDIFEVAPALKSVLIAARTESVQGRIPSLRIPWPQIRTFTFNDLSGMFAATGLLLAQSLCIGAAFRFHLRGHVRDIPPVSPWPRFASDIESLTLQLGLDASPPVQKLALGQIFESLTLPYLQCLTVVPKDENHSAPVWHQGNFSSFALRSSLHNHLTSLQLCVEITDKHLPRVSLITSVAWKT
;
A
#
# COMPACT_ATOMS: atom_id res chain seq x y z
N MET A 1 22.49 -47.57 39.64
CA MET A 1 23.15 -48.06 38.41
C MET A 1 22.34 -47.69 37.16
N LEU A 2 21.03 -48.00 37.10
CA LEU A 2 20.14 -47.63 35.98
C LEU A 2 20.01 -46.12 35.72
N SER A 3 19.98 -45.28 36.76
CA SER A 3 19.91 -43.82 36.62
C SER A 3 21.15 -43.19 35.96
N GLY A 4 22.33 -43.76 36.19
CA GLY A 4 23.59 -43.31 35.57
C GLY A 4 23.61 -43.56 34.06
N LEU A 5 23.19 -44.76 33.65
CA LEU A 5 23.13 -45.15 32.24
C LEU A 5 22.09 -44.35 31.43
N VAL A 6 20.97 -43.96 32.06
CA VAL A 6 19.96 -43.08 31.41
C VAL A 6 20.52 -41.67 31.20
N SER A 7 21.22 -41.12 32.21
CA SER A 7 21.88 -39.81 32.10
C SER A 7 22.98 -39.80 31.04
N GLU A 8 23.81 -40.85 31.01
CA GLU A 8 24.88 -41.01 30.03
C GLU A 8 24.35 -41.17 28.60
N ARG A 9 23.29 -41.96 28.40
CA ARG A 9 22.61 -42.08 27.10
C ARG A 9 22.01 -40.75 26.64
N ALA A 10 21.42 -39.97 27.55
CA ALA A 10 20.89 -38.64 27.22
C ALA A 10 22.00 -37.67 26.80
N SER A 11 23.13 -37.68 27.51
CA SER A 11 24.32 -36.89 27.17
C SER A 11 24.90 -37.25 25.79
N LEU A 12 25.07 -38.54 25.51
CA LEU A 12 25.54 -39.02 24.20
C LEU A 12 24.57 -38.66 23.06
N ALA A 13 23.26 -38.75 23.29
CA ALA A 13 22.25 -38.35 22.32
C ALA A 13 22.34 -36.85 22.00
N LEU A 14 22.50 -36.00 23.01
CA LEU A 14 22.73 -34.56 22.82
C LEU A 14 24.02 -34.30 22.04
N HIS A 15 25.09 -35.07 22.30
CA HIS A 15 26.36 -34.93 21.59
C HIS A 15 26.25 -35.33 20.11
N VAL A 16 25.57 -36.44 19.82
CA VAL A 16 25.30 -36.87 18.44
C VAL A 16 24.46 -35.84 17.70
N GLU A 17 23.43 -35.29 18.34
CA GLU A 17 22.58 -34.26 17.74
C GLU A 17 23.35 -32.95 17.50
N ALA A 18 24.22 -32.55 18.44
CA ALA A 18 25.12 -31.42 18.26
C ALA A 18 26.05 -31.64 17.04
N CYS A 19 26.66 -32.82 16.90
CA CYS A 19 27.47 -33.18 15.74
C CYS A 19 26.67 -33.16 14.44
N ARG A 20 25.46 -33.72 14.41
CA ARG A 20 24.56 -33.67 13.25
C ARG A 20 24.19 -32.25 12.87
N SER A 21 23.95 -31.38 13.85
CA SER A 21 23.63 -29.98 13.62
C SER A 21 24.77 -29.23 12.90
N VAL A 22 26.04 -29.64 13.09
CA VAL A 22 27.20 -29.08 12.37
C VAL A 22 27.14 -29.34 10.88
N PHE A 23 26.59 -30.48 10.48
CA PHE A 23 26.41 -30.83 9.08
C PHE A 23 25.05 -30.42 8.51
N ALA A 24 24.22 -29.72 9.30
CA ALA A 24 22.92 -29.26 8.83
C ALA A 24 23.10 -28.37 7.58
N PRO A 25 22.34 -28.63 6.49
CA PRO A 25 22.48 -27.90 5.23
C PRO A 25 22.38 -26.37 5.38
N ILE A 26 21.60 -25.90 6.35
CA ILE A 26 21.39 -24.47 6.64
C ILE A 26 22.67 -23.74 7.04
N ARG A 27 23.67 -24.44 7.59
CA ARG A 27 24.99 -23.85 7.93
C ARG A 27 25.90 -23.69 6.72
N ARG A 28 25.56 -24.32 5.59
CA ARG A 28 26.30 -24.20 4.31
C ARG A 28 25.73 -23.12 3.40
N LEU A 29 24.59 -22.53 3.78
CA LEU A 29 24.01 -21.44 3.00
C LEU A 29 24.92 -20.20 3.08
N PRO A 30 25.16 -19.54 1.94
CA PRO A 30 25.71 -18.20 1.91
C PRO A 30 24.90 -17.26 2.81
N VAL A 31 25.59 -16.29 3.40
CA VAL A 31 24.98 -15.31 4.30
C VAL A 31 23.82 -14.56 3.65
N GLU A 32 23.94 -14.29 2.35
CA GLU A 32 22.92 -13.59 1.55
C GLU A 32 21.62 -14.40 1.50
N LEU A 33 21.72 -15.70 1.23
CA LEU A 33 20.53 -16.57 1.19
C LEU A 33 19.90 -16.74 2.57
N LEU A 34 20.70 -16.82 3.62
CA LEU A 34 20.17 -16.92 4.97
C LEU A 34 19.50 -15.60 5.41
N ALA A 35 20.05 -14.45 5.03
CA ALA A 35 19.43 -13.15 5.26
C ALA A 35 18.09 -13.03 4.49
N GLU A 36 18.01 -13.48 3.24
CA GLU A 36 16.74 -13.52 2.50
C GLU A 36 15.71 -14.44 3.19
N ILE A 37 16.13 -15.59 3.73
CA ILE A 37 15.26 -16.47 4.52
C ILE A 37 14.73 -15.75 5.77
N PHE A 38 15.60 -15.04 6.49
CA PHE A 38 15.20 -14.26 7.66
C PHE A 38 14.21 -13.15 7.27
N GLU A 39 14.44 -12.47 6.15
CA GLU A 39 13.55 -11.43 5.66
C GLU A 39 12.17 -11.97 5.30
N MET A 40 12.10 -13.11 4.61
CA MET A 40 10.83 -13.78 4.29
C MET A 40 10.04 -14.14 5.55
N GLY A 41 10.70 -14.68 6.58
CA GLY A 41 10.06 -14.98 7.87
C GLY A 41 9.60 -13.71 8.62
N SER A 42 10.36 -12.62 8.52
CA SER A 42 10.03 -11.34 9.18
C SER A 42 8.87 -10.58 8.55
N SER A 43 8.64 -10.77 7.24
CA SER A 43 7.67 -9.96 6.48
C SER A 43 6.24 -10.12 7.00
N GLU A 44 5.89 -11.29 7.53
CA GLU A 44 4.55 -11.56 8.05
C GLU A 44 4.18 -10.61 9.22
N LEU A 45 5.10 -10.36 10.16
CA LEU A 45 4.86 -9.46 11.29
C LEU A 45 4.67 -7.98 10.87
N LEU A 46 5.27 -7.59 9.74
CA LEU A 46 5.27 -6.22 9.22
C LEU A 46 4.08 -5.92 8.30
N GLN A 47 3.48 -6.96 7.71
CA GLN A 47 2.23 -6.83 6.95
C GLN A 47 1.01 -6.61 7.86
N LEU A 48 1.10 -6.99 9.13
CA LEU A 48 0.01 -7.01 10.10
C LEU A 48 -0.29 -5.66 10.78
N LEU A 49 -0.11 -4.49 10.16
CA LEU A 49 -0.57 -3.21 10.77
C LEU A 49 -2.08 -3.20 11.13
N ASN A 50 -2.83 -4.19 10.63
CA ASN A 50 -4.23 -4.47 10.96
C ASN A 50 -4.42 -5.34 12.24
N SER A 51 -3.36 -5.82 12.88
CA SER A 51 -3.44 -6.63 14.11
C SER A 51 -3.55 -5.72 15.33
N ASP A 52 -4.66 -5.84 16.05
CA ASP A 52 -5.11 -4.87 17.04
C ASP A 52 -4.63 -5.09 18.49
N THR A 53 -3.58 -5.90 18.72
CA THR A 53 -3.11 -6.14 20.10
C THR A 53 -1.83 -5.37 20.44
N PRO A 54 -1.78 -4.67 21.59
CA PRO A 54 -0.59 -3.95 22.05
C PRO A 54 0.65 -4.83 22.26
N SER A 55 0.47 -6.12 22.58
CA SER A 55 1.58 -7.08 22.73
C SER A 55 2.31 -7.34 21.42
N ARG A 56 1.56 -7.54 20.32
CA ARG A 56 2.13 -7.77 18.99
C ARG A 56 2.80 -6.53 18.43
N GLU A 57 2.33 -5.35 18.83
CA GLU A 57 2.96 -4.09 18.45
C GLU A 57 4.36 -3.96 19.07
N LEU A 58 4.53 -4.33 20.34
CA LEU A 58 5.86 -4.36 20.97
C LEU A 58 6.79 -5.33 20.24
N ASP A 59 6.33 -6.55 19.97
CA ASP A 59 7.11 -7.57 19.28
C ASP A 59 7.54 -7.09 17.87
N ARG A 60 6.64 -6.40 17.16
CA ARG A 60 6.91 -5.80 15.84
C ARG A 60 7.97 -4.71 15.92
N VAL A 61 7.78 -3.72 16.79
CA VAL A 61 8.70 -2.59 16.90
C VAL A 61 10.07 -3.03 17.41
N ALA A 62 10.11 -4.05 18.29
CA ALA A 62 11.33 -4.66 18.77
C ALA A 62 12.03 -5.56 17.74
N ARG A 63 11.37 -5.91 16.62
CA ARG A 63 11.83 -6.93 15.67
C ARG A 63 12.17 -8.24 16.37
N ARG A 64 11.22 -8.71 17.19
CA ARG A 64 11.38 -9.91 18.02
C ARG A 64 11.71 -11.15 17.20
N ASP A 65 11.17 -11.26 15.99
CA ASP A 65 11.53 -12.28 15.00
C ASP A 65 13.06 -12.34 14.76
N LEU A 66 13.70 -11.21 14.48
CA LEU A 66 15.14 -11.15 14.28
C LEU A 66 15.90 -11.45 15.57
N LEU A 67 15.39 -10.98 16.71
CA LEU A 67 16.01 -11.24 18.01
C LEU A 67 15.96 -12.73 18.36
N GLU A 68 14.85 -13.43 18.10
CA GLU A 68 14.70 -14.87 18.31
C GLU A 68 15.61 -15.65 17.35
N LEU A 69 15.66 -15.27 16.07
CA LEU A 69 16.62 -15.85 15.11
C LEU A 69 18.07 -15.66 15.58
N SER A 70 18.38 -14.52 16.18
CA SER A 70 19.73 -14.23 16.70
C SER A 70 20.14 -15.13 17.87
N GLN A 71 19.20 -15.82 18.53
CA GLN A 71 19.47 -16.72 19.65
C GLN A 71 19.77 -18.17 19.22
N VAL A 72 19.55 -18.51 17.95
CA VAL A 72 19.74 -19.89 17.45
C VAL A 72 21.21 -20.33 17.48
N SER A 73 22.12 -19.45 17.03
CA SER A 73 23.56 -19.71 17.04
C SER A 73 24.36 -18.42 16.90
N CYS A 74 25.66 -18.45 17.25
CA CYS A 74 26.55 -17.30 17.03
C CYS A 74 26.62 -16.87 15.55
N TYR A 75 26.47 -17.81 14.61
CA TYR A 75 26.43 -17.50 13.18
C TYR A 75 25.15 -16.73 12.82
N TRP A 76 23.99 -17.21 13.28
CA TRP A 76 22.71 -16.55 13.05
C TRP A 76 22.64 -15.20 13.75
N HIS A 77 23.23 -15.07 14.93
CA HIS A 77 23.37 -13.80 15.64
C HIS A 77 24.08 -12.75 14.78
N LYS A 78 25.26 -13.09 14.25
CA LYS A 78 26.03 -12.18 13.38
C LYS A 78 25.23 -11.74 12.16
N ILE A 79 24.45 -12.64 11.58
CA ILE A 79 23.65 -12.35 10.38
C ILE A 79 22.43 -11.51 10.74
N ALA A 80 21.62 -11.93 11.71
CA ALA A 80 20.39 -11.27 12.12
C ALA A 80 20.66 -9.85 12.64
N ILE A 81 21.70 -9.65 13.46
CA ILE A 81 22.05 -8.34 14.01
C ILE A 81 22.88 -7.51 13.02
N GLY A 82 23.80 -8.14 12.30
CA GLY A 82 24.79 -7.46 11.47
C GLY A 82 24.35 -7.14 10.04
N THR A 83 23.16 -7.56 9.60
CA THR A 83 22.66 -7.30 8.24
C THR A 83 21.72 -6.09 8.22
N PRO A 84 22.13 -4.92 7.70
CA PRO A 84 21.34 -3.70 7.82
C PRO A 84 19.98 -3.76 7.10
N LYS A 85 19.90 -4.48 5.97
CA LYS A 85 18.65 -4.72 5.22
C LYS A 85 17.55 -5.27 6.11
N LEU A 86 17.89 -6.19 7.03
CA LEU A 86 16.90 -6.80 7.92
C LEU A 86 16.26 -5.76 8.84
N TRP A 87 16.98 -4.70 9.23
CA TRP A 87 16.51 -3.65 10.15
C TRP A 87 15.91 -2.43 9.43
N SER A 88 15.93 -2.39 8.10
CA SER A 88 15.50 -1.22 7.32
C SER A 88 13.99 -1.12 7.13
N GLN A 89 13.24 -2.15 7.54
CA GLN A 89 11.79 -2.14 7.58
C GLN A 89 11.31 -1.64 8.95
N ILE A 90 10.70 -0.46 8.95
CA ILE A 90 10.17 0.22 10.14
C ILE A 90 8.66 0.23 10.05
N ALA A 91 7.97 -0.40 11.01
CA ALA A 91 6.51 -0.41 11.03
C ALA A 91 5.98 -0.24 12.45
N SER A 92 4.99 0.64 12.63
CA SER A 92 4.35 0.85 13.92
C SER A 92 2.95 1.47 13.82
N LYS A 93 2.07 1.11 14.76
CA LYS A 93 0.76 1.73 14.98
C LYS A 93 0.77 2.40 16.36
N ILE A 94 1.00 3.71 16.38
CA ILE A 94 1.31 4.50 17.58
C ILE A 94 0.16 4.53 18.57
N SER A 95 -1.08 4.52 18.07
CA SER A 95 -2.30 4.48 18.88
C SER A 95 -2.40 3.24 19.81
N LEU A 96 -1.58 2.20 19.58
CA LEU A 96 -1.54 1.01 20.44
C LEU A 96 -0.57 1.13 21.63
N TRP A 97 0.32 2.12 21.63
CA TRP A 97 1.39 2.22 22.62
C TRP A 97 0.87 2.47 24.03
N GLY A 98 -0.16 3.32 24.16
CA GLY A 98 -0.78 3.64 25.47
C GLY A 98 -1.45 2.45 26.16
N ASN A 99 -1.77 1.38 25.42
CA ASN A 99 -2.42 0.17 25.94
C ASN A 99 -1.42 -0.98 26.13
N SER A 100 -0.11 -0.72 26.00
CA SER A 100 0.94 -1.72 26.14
C SER A 100 1.53 -1.77 27.55
N SER A 101 2.18 -2.89 27.88
CA SER A 101 2.99 -3.01 29.10
C SER A 101 4.31 -2.21 29.04
N ALA A 102 4.78 -1.86 27.83
CA ALA A 102 5.98 -1.07 27.64
C ALA A 102 5.65 0.43 27.58
N SER A 103 6.52 1.27 28.14
CA SER A 103 6.39 2.72 28.05
C SER A 103 6.55 3.21 26.59
N PRO A 104 5.92 4.34 26.21
CA PRO A 104 6.16 4.96 24.89
C PRO A 104 7.64 5.20 24.56
N ASN A 105 8.45 5.60 25.55
CA ASN A 105 9.89 5.79 25.38
C ASN A 105 10.62 4.49 25.00
N THR A 106 10.11 3.33 25.43
CA THR A 106 10.63 2.02 25.03
C THR A 106 10.46 1.82 23.54
N TYR A 107 9.28 2.11 22.99
CA TYR A 107 9.01 2.01 21.55
C TYR A 107 9.90 2.94 20.73
N ILE A 108 10.02 4.20 21.14
CA ILE A 108 10.90 5.18 20.47
C ILE A 108 12.36 4.68 20.47
N SER A 109 12.83 4.13 21.60
CA SER A 109 14.18 3.57 21.71
C SER A 109 14.39 2.35 20.79
N LEU A 110 13.39 1.50 20.64
CA LEU A 110 13.41 0.34 19.74
C LEU A 110 13.39 0.76 18.27
N LEU A 111 12.59 1.78 17.91
CA LEU A 111 12.60 2.38 16.57
C LEU A 111 13.99 2.99 16.27
N ALA A 112 14.55 3.76 17.19
CA ALA A 112 15.88 4.35 17.05
C ALA A 112 16.98 3.26 16.91
N SER A 113 16.85 2.16 17.64
CA SER A 113 17.76 1.01 17.53
C SER A 113 17.67 0.36 16.15
N SER A 114 16.46 0.20 15.60
CA SER A 114 16.26 -0.33 14.25
C SER A 114 16.82 0.61 13.18
N LEU A 115 16.57 1.92 13.31
CA LEU A 115 17.15 2.94 12.43
C LEU A 115 18.68 2.93 12.47
N THR A 116 19.28 2.75 13.65
CA THR A 116 20.74 2.65 13.82
C THR A 116 21.28 1.39 13.14
N ARG A 117 20.67 0.23 13.39
CA ARG A 117 21.11 -1.06 12.80
C ARG A 117 20.92 -1.11 11.30
N SER A 118 19.96 -0.37 10.76
CA SER A 118 19.72 -0.27 9.33
C SER A 118 20.81 0.50 8.56
N GLY A 119 21.76 1.14 9.25
CA GLY A 119 22.95 1.75 8.63
C GLY A 119 22.60 2.80 7.59
N ASP A 120 23.09 2.66 6.36
CA ASP A 120 22.73 3.51 5.21
C ASP A 120 21.72 2.85 4.27
N HIS A 121 21.17 1.69 4.65
CA HIS A 121 20.27 0.94 3.79
C HIS A 121 18.98 1.74 3.51
N PRO A 122 18.41 1.71 2.29
CA PRO A 122 17.10 2.27 2.01
C PRO A 122 16.03 1.77 2.99
N LEU A 123 15.20 2.70 3.47
CA LEU A 123 14.17 2.46 4.48
C LEU A 123 12.80 2.24 3.83
N THR A 124 12.09 1.25 4.37
CA THR A 124 10.66 1.01 4.15
C THR A 124 9.92 1.35 5.44
N ILE A 125 9.10 2.39 5.41
CA ILE A 125 8.43 2.96 6.59
C ILE A 125 6.93 2.76 6.48
N ARG A 126 6.29 2.24 7.53
CA ARG A 126 4.85 1.98 7.58
C ARG A 126 4.29 2.40 8.94
N ILE A 127 3.80 3.62 9.05
CA ILE A 127 3.39 4.22 10.32
C ILE A 127 1.92 4.57 10.30
N GLY A 128 1.17 4.14 11.32
CA GLY A 128 -0.15 4.64 11.64
C GLY A 128 -0.08 5.53 12.88
N ILE A 129 -0.45 6.80 12.74
CA ILE A 129 -0.23 7.85 13.74
C ILE A 129 -1.19 9.01 13.51
N ASN A 130 -1.75 9.58 14.56
CA ASN A 130 -2.60 10.77 14.46
C ASN A 130 -2.02 11.91 15.28
N SER A 131 -2.41 13.15 14.99
CA SER A 131 -1.94 14.34 15.69
C SER A 131 -2.28 14.38 17.18
N HIS A 132 -3.33 13.65 17.59
CA HIS A 132 -3.73 13.51 18.99
C HIS A 132 -2.92 12.45 19.75
N ASP A 133 -2.12 11.62 19.07
CA ASP A 133 -1.17 10.76 19.74
C ASP A 133 -0.07 11.65 20.35
N LEU A 134 0.16 11.56 21.66
CA LEU A 134 1.20 12.33 22.35
C LEU A 134 2.59 12.12 21.71
N GLU A 135 2.77 10.92 21.14
CA GLU A 135 4.02 10.45 20.57
C GLU A 135 4.17 10.82 19.09
N ALA A 136 3.18 11.52 18.52
CA ALA A 136 3.17 11.89 17.10
C ALA A 136 4.42 12.66 16.70
N ARG A 137 4.68 13.73 17.44
CA ARG A 137 5.81 14.61 17.21
C ARG A 137 7.16 13.89 17.36
N PRO A 138 7.51 13.26 18.50
CA PRO A 138 8.84 12.67 18.66
C PRO A 138 9.11 11.53 17.65
N VAL A 139 8.09 10.74 17.29
CA VAL A 139 8.25 9.68 16.29
C VAL A 139 8.47 10.24 14.89
N LEU A 140 7.68 11.22 14.47
CA LEU A 140 7.81 11.82 13.13
C LEU A 140 9.11 12.62 13.01
N GLU A 141 9.52 13.35 14.05
CA GLU A 141 10.82 14.04 14.08
C GLU A 141 11.99 13.04 14.00
N LEU A 142 11.94 11.93 14.75
CA LEU A 142 12.95 10.86 14.67
C LEU A 142 13.06 10.28 13.25
N LEU A 143 11.93 9.93 12.64
CA LEU A 143 11.93 9.36 11.28
C LEU A 143 12.42 10.36 10.23
N SER A 144 12.08 11.64 10.41
CA SER A 144 12.47 12.72 9.48
C SER A 144 13.98 12.94 9.43
N GLN A 145 14.71 12.64 10.50
CA GLN A 145 16.19 12.69 10.52
C GLN A 145 16.81 11.74 9.48
N HIS A 146 16.07 10.70 9.08
CA HIS A 146 16.52 9.71 8.10
C HIS A 146 15.82 9.85 6.73
N ALA A 147 15.16 10.99 6.45
CA ALA A 147 14.39 11.23 5.22
C ALA A 147 15.14 10.88 3.92
N ARG A 148 16.45 11.14 3.87
CA ARG A 148 17.28 10.87 2.68
C ARG A 148 17.31 9.40 2.27
N ARG A 149 17.02 8.49 3.21
CA ARG A 149 17.01 7.04 3.01
C ARG A 149 15.61 6.49 2.73
N TRP A 150 14.56 7.32 2.76
CA TRP A 150 13.18 6.88 2.55
C TRP A 150 13.00 6.42 1.10
N GLN A 151 12.67 5.14 0.90
CA GLN A 151 12.43 4.55 -0.43
C GLN A 151 10.95 4.17 -0.61
N ASP A 152 10.36 3.57 0.41
CA ASP A 152 8.97 3.12 0.42
C ASP A 152 8.29 3.64 1.70
N VAL A 153 7.32 4.53 1.57
CA VAL A 153 6.75 5.25 2.74
C VAL A 153 5.24 5.15 2.74
N TRP A 154 4.69 4.53 3.78
CA TRP A 154 3.26 4.33 3.98
C TRP A 154 2.88 5.02 5.29
N LEU A 155 2.24 6.19 5.19
CA LEU A 155 1.85 7.00 6.34
C LEU A 155 0.33 7.06 6.43
N TRP A 156 -0.21 6.56 7.54
CA TRP A 156 -1.62 6.63 7.87
C TRP A 156 -1.78 7.70 8.95
N ALA A 157 -1.92 8.96 8.53
CA ALA A 157 -1.92 10.10 9.42
C ALA A 157 -2.85 11.22 8.98
N ASP A 158 -3.32 11.99 9.95
CA ASP A 158 -4.11 13.20 9.68
C ASP A 158 -3.25 14.35 9.13
N ARG A 159 -3.92 15.41 8.69
CA ARG A 159 -3.29 16.62 8.13
C ARG A 159 -2.33 17.28 9.13
N ASP A 160 -2.69 17.30 10.40
CA ASP A 160 -2.00 18.06 11.43
C ASP A 160 -0.63 17.45 11.77
N CYS A 161 -0.45 16.15 11.50
CA CYS A 161 0.88 15.51 11.52
C CYS A 161 1.86 16.12 10.50
N GLY A 162 1.38 16.78 9.44
CA GLY A 162 2.22 17.36 8.39
C GLY A 162 3.25 18.37 8.90
N GLN A 163 2.93 19.11 9.97
CA GLN A 163 3.85 20.09 10.56
C GLN A 163 5.13 19.44 11.13
N TYR A 164 5.04 18.19 11.62
CA TYR A 164 6.18 17.46 12.17
C TYR A 164 7.08 16.86 11.09
N LEU A 165 6.64 16.88 9.83
CA LEU A 165 7.36 16.37 8.67
C LEU A 165 7.92 17.50 7.79
N ALA A 166 7.84 18.76 8.22
CA ALA A 166 8.27 19.90 7.40
C ALA A 166 9.74 19.80 6.95
N SER A 167 10.63 19.24 7.78
CA SER A 167 12.05 19.05 7.46
C SER A 167 12.33 17.99 6.39
N VAL A 168 11.35 17.14 6.08
CA VAL A 168 11.45 16.11 5.05
C VAL A 168 11.39 16.70 3.64
N ARG A 169 10.73 17.86 3.47
CA ARG A 169 10.59 18.50 2.15
C ARG A 169 11.97 18.79 1.54
N GLY A 170 12.18 18.36 0.30
CA GLY A 170 13.47 18.49 -0.39
C GLY A 170 14.54 17.47 0.03
N ASN A 171 14.26 16.60 1.00
CA ASN A 171 15.18 15.57 1.49
C ASN A 171 14.75 14.14 1.12
N LEU A 172 14.04 13.96 -0.01
CA LEU A 172 13.50 12.68 -0.49
C LEU A 172 14.15 12.20 -1.81
N PRO A 173 15.48 12.04 -1.90
CA PRO A 173 16.17 11.78 -3.17
C PRO A 173 15.89 10.38 -3.75
N ILE A 174 15.53 9.39 -2.92
CA ILE A 174 15.34 8.00 -3.34
C ILE A 174 13.93 7.46 -3.11
N LEU A 175 12.97 8.32 -2.71
CA LEU A 175 11.58 7.93 -2.47
C LEU A 175 10.95 7.47 -3.79
N LYS A 176 10.57 6.19 -3.89
CA LYS A 176 10.00 5.58 -5.09
C LYS A 176 8.49 5.38 -4.97
N ASN A 177 8.04 4.92 -3.80
CA ASN A 177 6.65 4.57 -3.55
C ASN A 177 6.13 5.28 -2.31
N LEU A 178 5.03 6.01 -2.47
CA LEU A 178 4.38 6.75 -1.42
C LEU A 178 2.95 6.26 -1.24
N ARG A 179 2.53 5.99 -0.01
CA ARG A 179 1.14 5.68 0.34
C ARG A 179 0.70 6.59 1.49
N LEU A 180 -0.37 7.33 1.29
CA LEU A 180 -0.91 8.28 2.27
C LEU A 180 -2.34 7.89 2.63
N GLY A 181 -2.64 7.80 3.92
CA GLY A 181 -3.97 7.54 4.47
C GLY A 181 -4.59 8.77 5.13
N HIS A 182 -5.85 8.65 5.56
CA HIS A 182 -6.64 9.73 6.16
C HIS A 182 -6.61 10.98 5.28
N ASP A 183 -5.97 12.06 5.75
CA ASP A 183 -6.02 13.41 5.16
C ASP A 183 -4.63 14.08 5.04
N LEU A 184 -3.51 13.40 5.38
CA LEU A 184 -2.15 13.97 5.28
C LEU A 184 -1.78 14.43 3.87
N TRP A 185 -2.44 13.88 2.86
CA TRP A 185 -2.20 14.17 1.45
C TRP A 185 -2.81 15.50 0.98
N ASP A 186 -3.80 16.06 1.69
CA ASP A 186 -4.51 17.25 1.24
C ASP A 186 -3.88 18.53 1.82
N GLY A 187 -3.39 19.41 0.95
CA GLY A 187 -2.89 20.74 1.30
C GLY A 187 -1.44 20.80 1.79
N VAL A 188 -0.74 19.66 1.82
CA VAL A 188 0.64 19.56 2.32
C VAL A 188 1.63 19.40 1.15
N ASP A 189 2.82 20.00 1.25
CA ASP A 189 3.86 20.05 0.20
C ASP A 189 5.12 19.24 0.52
N ILE A 190 5.09 18.41 1.57
CA ILE A 190 6.20 17.56 2.02
C ILE A 190 6.82 16.75 0.87
N PHE A 191 5.97 16.22 -0.01
CA PHE A 191 6.35 15.29 -1.08
C PHE A 191 6.50 15.95 -2.45
N GLU A 192 6.45 17.29 -2.52
CA GLU A 192 6.55 18.04 -3.77
C GLU A 192 7.91 17.86 -4.45
N VAL A 193 8.99 17.77 -3.66
CA VAL A 193 10.37 17.61 -4.14
C VAL A 193 10.85 16.19 -3.82
N ALA A 194 10.49 15.25 -4.69
CA ALA A 194 10.85 13.83 -4.57
C ALA A 194 11.22 13.23 -5.96
N PRO A 195 12.45 13.44 -6.46
CA PRO A 195 12.83 13.19 -7.88
C PRO A 195 12.79 11.72 -8.31
N ALA A 196 12.75 10.77 -7.36
CA ALA A 196 12.66 9.34 -7.66
C ALA A 196 11.23 8.77 -7.57
N LEU A 197 10.23 9.58 -7.22
CA LEU A 197 8.86 9.15 -6.94
C LEU A 197 8.18 8.69 -8.23
N LYS A 198 7.70 7.44 -8.24
CA LYS A 198 7.05 6.80 -9.39
C LYS A 198 5.67 6.26 -9.10
N SER A 199 5.41 5.85 -7.86
CA SER A 199 4.11 5.29 -7.46
C SER A 199 3.54 6.05 -6.28
N VAL A 200 2.29 6.47 -6.39
CA VAL A 200 1.54 7.13 -5.30
C VAL A 200 0.22 6.42 -5.08
N LEU A 201 -0.11 6.13 -3.83
CA LEU A 201 -1.42 5.63 -3.41
C LEU A 201 -2.00 6.55 -2.35
N ILE A 202 -3.20 7.05 -2.58
CA ILE A 202 -3.97 7.82 -1.60
C ILE A 202 -5.12 6.93 -1.11
N ALA A 203 -5.28 6.82 0.21
CA ALA A 203 -6.36 6.10 0.84
C ALA A 203 -7.18 7.07 1.71
N ALA A 204 -8.26 7.59 1.13
CA ALA A 204 -8.99 8.71 1.70
C ALA A 204 -10.21 8.25 2.52
N ARG A 205 -10.47 8.92 3.65
CA ARG A 205 -11.70 8.80 4.47
C ARG A 205 -12.35 10.18 4.57
N THR A 206 -13.03 10.59 3.51
CA THR A 206 -13.42 11.99 3.26
C THR A 206 -14.74 12.39 3.92
N GLU A 207 -14.81 12.32 5.25
CA GLU A 207 -15.81 13.13 5.98
C GLU A 207 -15.44 14.63 5.98
N SER A 208 -14.21 14.97 5.55
CA SER A 208 -13.59 16.30 5.67
C SER A 208 -13.57 17.15 4.37
N VAL A 209 -14.03 16.64 3.21
CA VAL A 209 -13.90 17.32 1.89
C VAL A 209 -15.17 18.05 1.47
N GLN A 210 -16.06 18.39 2.41
CA GLN A 210 -17.33 19.03 2.09
C GLN A 210 -17.12 20.45 1.54
N GLY A 211 -16.99 20.55 0.21
CA GLY A 211 -16.93 21.80 -0.55
C GLY A 211 -15.53 22.30 -0.97
N ARG A 212 -14.43 21.59 -0.69
CA ARG A 212 -13.08 22.04 -1.08
C ARG A 212 -12.45 21.16 -2.15
N ILE A 213 -11.76 21.77 -3.11
CA ILE A 213 -10.92 21.05 -4.07
C ILE A 213 -9.68 20.54 -3.32
N PRO A 214 -9.41 19.23 -3.32
CA PRO A 214 -8.22 18.70 -2.68
C PRO A 214 -6.95 19.15 -3.40
N SER A 215 -5.87 19.41 -2.65
CA SER A 215 -4.60 19.86 -3.20
C SER A 215 -3.46 18.91 -2.86
N LEU A 216 -3.13 17.99 -3.77
CA LEU A 216 -1.96 17.12 -3.66
C LEU A 216 -0.76 17.70 -4.40
N ARG A 217 0.31 18.01 -3.67
CA ARG A 217 1.56 18.54 -4.23
C ARG A 217 2.64 17.46 -4.30
N ILE A 218 2.82 16.89 -5.49
CA ILE A 218 3.81 15.87 -5.83
C ILE A 218 4.41 16.16 -7.21
N PRO A 219 5.58 15.60 -7.57
CA PRO A 219 6.17 15.77 -8.89
C PRO A 219 5.42 14.95 -9.95
N TRP A 220 4.25 15.42 -10.38
CA TRP A 220 3.37 14.74 -11.35
C TRP A 220 4.05 14.24 -12.64
N PRO A 221 4.97 14.97 -13.29
CA PRO A 221 5.55 14.55 -14.58
C PRO A 221 6.28 13.19 -14.58
N GLN A 222 6.75 12.73 -13.42
CA GLN A 222 7.51 11.49 -13.28
C GLN A 222 6.69 10.32 -12.71
N ILE A 223 5.46 10.57 -12.26
CA ILE A 223 4.59 9.54 -11.70
C ILE A 223 4.15 8.59 -12.80
N ARG A 224 4.22 7.28 -12.52
CA ARG A 224 3.87 6.19 -13.45
C ARG A 224 2.61 5.47 -13.03
N THR A 225 2.39 5.38 -11.72
CA THR A 225 1.23 4.72 -11.14
C THR A 225 0.64 5.62 -10.07
N PHE A 226 -0.64 5.94 -10.20
CA PHE A 226 -1.39 6.60 -9.15
C PHE A 226 -2.63 5.78 -8.82
N THR A 227 -2.85 5.58 -7.54
CA THR A 227 -4.01 4.86 -7.03
C THR A 227 -4.75 5.75 -6.05
N PHE A 228 -6.02 6.02 -6.33
CA PHE A 228 -6.92 6.65 -5.38
C PHE A 228 -7.86 5.58 -4.83
N ASN A 229 -7.79 5.33 -3.53
CA ASN A 229 -8.61 4.36 -2.81
C ASN A 229 -9.58 5.09 -1.88
N ASP A 230 -10.81 5.22 -2.32
CA ASP A 230 -11.91 5.78 -1.54
C ASP A 230 -12.43 4.74 -0.53
N LEU A 231 -12.14 4.96 0.74
CA LEU A 231 -12.58 4.08 1.82
C LEU A 231 -13.98 4.42 2.33
N SER A 232 -14.48 5.64 2.08
CA SER A 232 -15.82 6.06 2.51
C SER A 232 -16.90 5.69 1.48
N GLY A 233 -16.49 5.56 0.22
CA GLY A 233 -17.33 5.17 -0.90
C GLY A 233 -18.32 6.23 -1.36
N MET A 234 -18.00 7.49 -1.05
CA MET A 234 -18.86 8.63 -1.31
C MET A 234 -18.34 9.54 -2.44
N PHE A 235 -17.06 9.44 -2.84
CA PHE A 235 -16.45 10.45 -3.73
C PHE A 235 -15.33 9.93 -4.64
N ALA A 236 -15.64 9.05 -5.58
CA ALA A 236 -14.73 8.75 -6.70
C ALA A 236 -14.38 10.03 -7.52
N ALA A 237 -15.23 11.06 -7.48
CA ALA A 237 -14.99 12.38 -8.05
C ALA A 237 -13.72 13.06 -7.51
N THR A 238 -13.39 12.85 -6.23
CA THR A 238 -12.19 13.40 -5.58
C THR A 238 -10.91 12.86 -6.22
N GLY A 239 -10.88 11.55 -6.52
CA GLY A 239 -9.76 10.94 -7.22
C GLY A 239 -9.57 11.52 -8.62
N LEU A 240 -10.67 11.77 -9.33
CA LEU A 240 -10.66 12.39 -10.65
C LEU A 240 -10.22 13.86 -10.60
N LEU A 241 -10.67 14.63 -9.60
CA LEU A 241 -10.24 16.01 -9.37
C LEU A 241 -8.73 16.09 -9.11
N LEU A 242 -8.19 15.21 -8.26
CA LEU A 242 -6.75 15.12 -8.03
C LEU A 242 -5.99 14.79 -9.32
N ALA A 243 -6.53 13.87 -10.11
CA ALA A 243 -5.98 13.50 -11.39
C ALA A 243 -6.01 14.66 -12.40
N GLN A 244 -6.78 15.74 -12.21
CA GLN A 244 -6.75 16.90 -13.13
C GLN A 244 -5.40 17.61 -13.09
N SER A 245 -4.64 17.44 -12.00
CA SER A 245 -3.28 17.96 -11.87
C SER A 245 -2.24 17.13 -12.65
N LEU A 246 -2.67 16.07 -13.33
CA LEU A 246 -1.78 15.24 -14.16
C LEU A 246 -1.27 16.01 -15.35
N CYS A 247 0.05 15.95 -15.57
CA CYS A 247 0.67 16.52 -16.75
C CYS A 247 0.39 15.68 -17.99
N ILE A 248 0.08 16.37 -19.08
CA ILE A 248 -0.06 15.89 -20.46
C ILE A 248 1.23 15.18 -20.89
N GLY A 249 1.13 13.97 -21.47
CA GLY A 249 2.23 13.34 -22.22
C GLY A 249 3.06 12.22 -21.55
N ALA A 250 2.61 11.62 -20.44
CA ALA A 250 3.29 10.47 -19.85
C ALA A 250 2.38 9.23 -19.75
N ALA A 251 2.92 8.07 -20.14
CA ALA A 251 2.33 6.76 -19.87
C ALA A 251 2.03 6.59 -18.38
N PHE A 252 0.75 6.72 -18.03
CA PHE A 252 0.26 6.80 -16.67
C PHE A 252 -0.83 5.78 -16.41
N ARG A 253 -0.73 5.07 -15.28
CA ARG A 253 -1.75 4.13 -14.81
C ARG A 253 -2.53 4.73 -13.66
N PHE A 254 -3.81 5.00 -13.90
CA PHE A 254 -4.74 5.47 -12.88
C PHE A 254 -5.61 4.33 -12.36
N HIS A 255 -5.56 4.10 -11.04
CA HIS A 255 -6.42 3.14 -10.38
C HIS A 255 -7.40 3.87 -9.48
N LEU A 256 -8.69 3.71 -9.74
CA LEU A 256 -9.74 4.18 -8.85
C LEU A 256 -10.31 2.98 -8.11
N ARG A 257 -10.11 2.95 -6.80
CA ARG A 257 -10.62 1.91 -5.90
C ARG A 257 -11.62 2.54 -4.94
N GLY A 258 -12.69 1.85 -4.59
CA GLY A 258 -13.55 2.32 -3.50
C GLY A 258 -14.88 1.63 -3.39
N HIS A 259 -15.67 1.97 -2.38
CA HIS A 259 -17.07 1.53 -2.32
C HIS A 259 -17.99 2.51 -3.06
N VAL A 260 -19.18 2.09 -3.47
CA VAL A 260 -20.26 3.02 -3.79
C VAL A 260 -21.43 2.61 -2.90
N ARG A 261 -21.63 3.36 -1.82
CA ARG A 261 -22.72 3.08 -0.86
C ARG A 261 -23.91 3.99 -1.09
N ASP A 262 -23.64 5.29 -1.25
CA ASP A 262 -24.63 6.33 -1.51
C ASP A 262 -24.11 7.29 -2.58
N ILE A 263 -24.96 7.65 -3.55
CA ILE A 263 -24.63 8.69 -4.54
C ILE A 263 -24.97 10.04 -3.90
N PRO A 264 -24.03 10.99 -3.78
CA PRO A 264 -24.37 12.34 -3.36
C PRO A 264 -25.45 12.91 -4.29
N PRO A 265 -26.54 13.51 -3.78
CA PRO A 265 -27.68 13.94 -4.59
C PRO A 265 -27.40 15.12 -5.54
N VAL A 266 -26.17 15.63 -5.64
CA VAL A 266 -25.91 16.95 -6.22
C VAL A 266 -24.80 16.98 -7.26
N SER A 267 -25.17 17.55 -8.42
CA SER A 267 -24.36 18.09 -9.51
C SER A 267 -23.66 17.07 -10.43
N PRO A 268 -23.67 17.28 -11.76
CA PRO A 268 -22.84 16.52 -12.67
C PRO A 268 -21.39 16.59 -12.21
N TRP A 269 -20.71 15.44 -12.25
CA TRP A 269 -19.30 15.35 -11.92
C TRP A 269 -18.51 16.27 -12.88
N PRO A 270 -17.45 16.93 -12.40
CA PRO A 270 -16.62 17.75 -13.25
C PRO A 270 -16.06 16.88 -14.39
N ARG A 271 -16.07 17.42 -15.62
CA ARG A 271 -15.48 16.71 -16.75
C ARG A 271 -13.99 16.54 -16.51
N PHE A 272 -13.52 15.33 -16.73
CA PHE A 272 -12.15 14.90 -16.59
C PHE A 272 -11.60 14.56 -17.97
N ALA A 273 -10.65 15.35 -18.43
CA ALA A 273 -9.92 15.12 -19.67
C ALA A 273 -8.43 14.95 -19.37
N SER A 274 -7.83 13.87 -19.86
CA SER A 274 -6.42 13.57 -19.61
C SER A 274 -5.87 12.58 -20.63
N ASP A 275 -4.55 12.61 -20.85
CA ASP A 275 -3.84 11.73 -21.78
C ASP A 275 -3.43 10.40 -21.14
N ILE A 276 -4.26 9.89 -20.24
CA ILE A 276 -3.99 8.65 -19.51
C ILE A 276 -4.06 7.47 -20.48
N GLU A 277 -3.00 6.68 -20.52
CA GLU A 277 -2.92 5.47 -21.36
C GLU A 277 -3.61 4.27 -20.73
N SER A 278 -3.72 4.20 -19.40
CA SER A 278 -4.33 3.06 -18.73
C SER A 278 -5.17 3.45 -17.52
N LEU A 279 -6.41 2.99 -17.53
CA LEU A 279 -7.41 3.22 -16.48
C LEU A 279 -7.89 1.89 -15.91
N THR A 280 -7.79 1.74 -14.59
CA THR A 280 -8.38 0.63 -13.85
C THR A 280 -9.42 1.15 -12.88
N LEU A 281 -10.66 0.69 -13.03
CA LEU A 281 -11.77 0.93 -12.11
C LEU A 281 -12.02 -0.34 -11.31
N GLN A 282 -11.82 -0.27 -9.99
CA GLN A 282 -11.97 -1.38 -9.04
C GLN A 282 -12.99 -0.99 -7.97
N LEU A 283 -14.26 -1.32 -8.20
CA LEU A 283 -15.35 -0.79 -7.39
C LEU A 283 -15.98 -1.89 -6.52
N GLY A 284 -16.14 -1.59 -5.24
CA GLY A 284 -16.89 -2.37 -4.27
C GLY A 284 -18.32 -1.88 -4.26
N LEU A 285 -19.21 -2.62 -4.89
CA LEU A 285 -20.58 -2.19 -5.11
C LEU A 285 -21.51 -2.98 -4.19
N ASP A 286 -21.62 -2.52 -2.94
CA ASP A 286 -22.54 -3.08 -1.94
C ASP A 286 -23.99 -2.58 -2.13
N ALA A 287 -24.18 -1.58 -3.00
CA ALA A 287 -25.46 -0.97 -3.30
C ALA A 287 -26.28 -1.77 -4.32
N SER A 288 -27.59 -1.51 -4.36
CA SER A 288 -28.51 -2.14 -5.33
C SER A 288 -28.12 -1.85 -6.79
N PRO A 289 -28.41 -2.75 -7.76
CA PRO A 289 -28.01 -2.59 -9.16
C PRO A 289 -28.37 -1.23 -9.82
N PRO A 290 -29.51 -0.57 -9.52
CA PRO A 290 -29.81 0.76 -10.03
C PRO A 290 -28.80 1.83 -9.57
N VAL A 291 -28.38 1.77 -8.31
CA VAL A 291 -27.40 2.70 -7.73
C VAL A 291 -26.04 2.49 -8.37
N GLN A 292 -25.64 1.23 -8.56
CA GLN A 292 -24.40 0.89 -9.26
C GLN A 292 -24.37 1.48 -10.68
N LYS A 293 -25.47 1.31 -11.42
CA LYS A 293 -25.60 1.81 -12.80
C LYS A 293 -25.49 3.32 -12.90
N LEU A 294 -26.08 4.04 -11.95
CA LEU A 294 -26.05 5.49 -11.92
C LEU A 294 -24.64 6.00 -11.59
N ALA A 295 -23.98 5.44 -10.58
CA ALA A 295 -22.63 5.87 -10.16
C ALA A 295 -21.58 5.65 -11.26
N LEU A 296 -21.56 4.44 -11.87
CA LEU A 296 -20.69 4.17 -13.00
C LEU A 296 -21.06 5.00 -14.24
N GLY A 297 -22.36 5.25 -14.45
CA GLY A 297 -22.84 6.14 -15.49
C GLY A 297 -22.26 7.56 -15.37
N GLN A 298 -22.27 8.13 -14.16
CA GLN A 298 -21.67 9.44 -13.87
C GLN A 298 -20.16 9.45 -14.07
N ILE A 299 -19.45 8.39 -13.64
CA ILE A 299 -18.01 8.24 -13.91
C ILE A 299 -17.78 8.28 -15.42
N PHE A 300 -18.45 7.43 -16.20
CA PHE A 300 -18.28 7.41 -17.65
C PHE A 300 -18.68 8.73 -18.32
N GLU A 301 -19.71 9.43 -17.85
CA GLU A 301 -20.08 10.76 -18.37
C GLU A 301 -19.01 11.83 -18.11
N SER A 302 -18.30 11.72 -16.98
CA SER A 302 -17.24 12.67 -16.62
C SER A 302 -15.96 12.47 -17.44
N LEU A 303 -15.66 11.25 -17.89
CA LEU A 303 -14.38 10.92 -18.52
C LEU A 303 -14.31 11.27 -20.01
N THR A 304 -13.15 11.79 -20.44
CA THR A 304 -12.72 11.97 -21.83
C THR A 304 -11.23 11.67 -21.93
N LEU A 305 -10.87 10.48 -22.44
CA LEU A 305 -9.49 9.96 -22.40
C LEU A 305 -9.00 9.59 -23.81
N PRO A 306 -8.58 10.57 -24.63
CA PRO A 306 -8.31 10.38 -26.05
C PRO A 306 -7.19 9.37 -26.36
N TYR A 307 -6.26 9.14 -25.44
CA TYR A 307 -5.11 8.24 -25.64
C TYR A 307 -5.21 6.94 -24.83
N LEU A 308 -6.41 6.57 -24.36
CA LEU A 308 -6.59 5.38 -23.54
C LEU A 308 -6.31 4.09 -24.34
N GLN A 309 -5.32 3.34 -23.91
CA GLN A 309 -4.91 2.05 -24.48
C GLN A 309 -5.46 0.86 -23.70
N CYS A 310 -5.52 0.97 -22.37
CA CYS A 310 -5.94 -0.12 -21.49
C CYS A 310 -7.09 0.33 -20.59
N LEU A 311 -8.22 -0.38 -20.65
CA LEU A 311 -9.35 -0.16 -19.76
C LEU A 311 -9.68 -1.45 -19.00
N THR A 312 -9.65 -1.37 -17.67
CA THR A 312 -10.04 -2.46 -16.77
C THR A 312 -11.19 -2.00 -15.88
N VAL A 313 -12.30 -2.75 -15.85
CA VAL A 313 -13.45 -2.51 -14.96
C VAL A 313 -13.81 -3.83 -14.28
N VAL A 314 -13.50 -3.94 -12.99
CA VAL A 314 -13.63 -5.19 -12.22
C VAL A 314 -14.15 -4.91 -10.81
N PRO A 315 -14.73 -5.91 -10.11
CA PRO A 315 -15.09 -5.75 -8.71
C PRO A 315 -13.84 -5.49 -7.86
N LYS A 316 -14.02 -4.84 -6.71
CA LYS A 316 -12.94 -4.53 -5.76
C LYS A 316 -12.27 -5.79 -5.20
N ASP A 317 -13.06 -6.82 -4.90
CA ASP A 317 -12.61 -8.13 -4.43
C ASP A 317 -13.66 -9.21 -4.77
N GLU A 318 -13.35 -10.47 -4.47
CA GLU A 318 -14.18 -11.64 -4.80
C GLU A 318 -15.55 -11.64 -4.11
N ASN A 319 -15.75 -10.83 -3.07
CA ASN A 319 -17.02 -10.75 -2.35
C ASN A 319 -18.00 -9.75 -2.98
N HIS A 320 -17.58 -8.95 -3.97
CA HIS A 320 -18.43 -7.95 -4.61
C HIS A 320 -18.97 -8.43 -5.96
N SER A 321 -20.22 -8.08 -6.23
CA SER A 321 -20.86 -8.31 -7.54
C SER A 321 -20.12 -7.62 -8.68
N ALA A 322 -20.23 -8.17 -9.89
CA ALA A 322 -19.62 -7.58 -11.07
C ALA A 322 -20.21 -6.18 -11.32
N PRO A 323 -19.39 -5.18 -11.69
CA PRO A 323 -19.90 -3.83 -11.88
C PRO A 323 -20.93 -3.74 -13.01
N VAL A 324 -22.05 -3.06 -12.75
CA VAL A 324 -23.14 -2.89 -13.73
C VAL A 324 -23.31 -1.43 -14.10
N TRP A 325 -23.47 -1.13 -15.40
CA TRP A 325 -23.66 0.24 -15.91
C TRP A 325 -24.69 0.31 -17.04
N HIS A 326 -25.13 1.53 -17.34
CA HIS A 326 -25.93 1.81 -18.53
C HIS A 326 -25.06 1.81 -19.79
N GLN A 327 -25.46 1.03 -20.80
CA GLN A 327 -24.71 0.90 -22.06
C GLN A 327 -24.55 2.25 -22.78
N GLY A 328 -25.55 3.14 -22.70
CA GLY A 328 -25.50 4.47 -23.31
C GLY A 328 -24.38 5.35 -22.75
N ASN A 329 -24.15 5.32 -21.45
CA ASN A 329 -23.08 6.08 -20.79
C ASN A 329 -21.70 5.60 -21.23
N PHE A 330 -21.49 4.28 -21.26
CA PHE A 330 -20.25 3.68 -21.73
C PHE A 330 -20.00 3.97 -23.22
N SER A 331 -21.03 3.83 -24.06
CA SER A 331 -20.92 4.12 -25.49
C SER A 331 -20.56 5.59 -25.74
N SER A 332 -21.18 6.50 -24.99
CA SER A 332 -20.87 7.93 -25.06
C SER A 332 -19.43 8.22 -24.62
N PHE A 333 -18.96 7.60 -23.54
CA PHE A 333 -17.56 7.66 -23.12
C PHE A 333 -16.60 7.13 -24.19
N ALA A 334 -16.94 5.98 -24.79
CA ALA A 334 -16.12 5.33 -25.80
C ALA A 334 -15.96 6.18 -27.06
N LEU A 335 -17.04 6.83 -27.49
CA LEU A 335 -17.04 7.78 -28.60
C LEU A 335 -16.26 9.05 -28.25
N ARG A 336 -16.54 9.68 -27.11
CA ARG A 336 -15.85 10.92 -26.68
C ARG A 336 -14.34 10.72 -26.50
N SER A 337 -13.93 9.54 -26.05
CA SER A 337 -12.53 9.18 -25.82
C SER A 337 -11.88 8.52 -27.02
N SER A 338 -12.58 8.40 -28.16
CA SER A 338 -12.08 7.76 -29.38
C SER A 338 -11.44 6.39 -29.15
N LEU A 339 -12.05 5.56 -28.28
CA LEU A 339 -11.45 4.28 -27.87
C LEU A 339 -11.16 3.34 -29.05
N HIS A 340 -11.94 3.44 -30.13
CA HIS A 340 -11.74 2.67 -31.35
C HIS A 340 -10.38 2.89 -32.02
N ASN A 341 -9.70 4.01 -31.75
CA ASN A 341 -8.39 4.33 -32.35
C ASN A 341 -7.19 3.85 -31.53
N HIS A 342 -7.34 3.73 -30.20
CA HIS A 342 -6.20 3.57 -29.30
C HIS A 342 -6.32 2.39 -28.33
N LEU A 343 -7.53 1.86 -28.08
CA LEU A 343 -7.73 0.80 -27.10
C LEU A 343 -7.14 -0.53 -27.59
N THR A 344 -6.11 -1.02 -26.91
CA THR A 344 -5.44 -2.29 -27.19
C THR A 344 -5.86 -3.40 -26.22
N SER A 345 -6.32 -3.04 -25.02
CA SER A 345 -6.73 -3.99 -23.98
C SER A 345 -8.01 -3.55 -23.28
N LEU A 346 -9.00 -4.43 -23.22
CA LEU A 346 -10.26 -4.23 -22.51
C LEU A 346 -10.53 -5.43 -21.60
N GLN A 347 -10.56 -5.19 -20.29
CA GLN A 347 -10.89 -6.21 -19.30
C GLN A 347 -12.14 -5.80 -18.53
N LEU A 348 -13.21 -6.58 -18.68
CA LEU A 348 -14.48 -6.34 -18.01
C LEU A 348 -14.87 -7.58 -17.21
N CYS A 349 -15.31 -7.40 -15.96
CA CYS A 349 -15.99 -8.45 -15.22
C CYS A 349 -17.50 -8.33 -15.47
N VAL A 350 -18.14 -9.43 -15.86
CA VAL A 350 -19.57 -9.47 -16.18
C VAL A 350 -20.21 -10.62 -15.41
N GLU A 351 -21.32 -10.37 -14.73
CA GLU A 351 -22.11 -11.41 -14.08
C GLU A 351 -23.01 -12.10 -15.13
N ILE A 352 -22.84 -13.41 -15.27
CA ILE A 352 -23.62 -14.22 -16.20
C ILE A 352 -24.72 -14.90 -15.39
N THR A 353 -25.97 -14.47 -15.58
CA THR A 353 -27.14 -15.20 -15.05
C THR A 353 -27.56 -16.30 -16.03
N ASP A 354 -28.29 -17.31 -15.55
CA ASP A 354 -28.66 -18.50 -16.34
C ASP A 354 -29.39 -18.18 -17.66
N LYS A 355 -30.03 -17.01 -17.75
CA LYS A 355 -30.70 -16.51 -18.96
C LYS A 355 -29.73 -16.09 -20.08
N HIS A 356 -28.45 -15.92 -19.76
CA HIS A 356 -27.39 -15.47 -20.67
C HIS A 356 -26.42 -16.58 -21.09
N LEU A 357 -26.47 -17.76 -20.45
CA LEU A 357 -25.63 -18.92 -20.77
C LEU A 357 -25.62 -19.31 -22.26
N PRO A 358 -26.75 -19.27 -23.01
CA PRO A 358 -26.73 -19.57 -24.45
C PRO A 358 -26.01 -18.51 -25.32
N ARG A 359 -25.74 -17.31 -24.78
CA ARG A 359 -25.14 -16.18 -25.52
C ARG A 359 -23.66 -15.94 -25.20
N VAL A 360 -23.16 -16.46 -24.08
CA VAL A 360 -21.76 -16.24 -23.64
C VAL A 360 -20.76 -17.05 -24.46
N SER A 361 -21.17 -18.14 -25.11
CA SER A 361 -20.32 -18.93 -26.02
C SER A 361 -19.83 -18.16 -27.26
N LEU A 362 -20.26 -16.91 -27.46
CA LEU A 362 -19.88 -16.07 -28.62
C LEU A 362 -18.97 -14.88 -28.27
N ILE A 363 -18.69 -14.57 -26.99
CA ILE A 363 -18.01 -13.30 -26.62
C ILE A 363 -16.57 -13.51 -26.09
N THR A 364 -16.12 -14.74 -25.87
CA THR A 364 -14.75 -15.00 -25.36
C THR A 364 -13.62 -14.80 -26.40
N SER A 365 -13.92 -14.38 -27.63
CA SER A 365 -12.89 -13.91 -28.57
C SER A 365 -13.42 -12.82 -29.51
N VAL A 366 -13.70 -11.62 -29.00
CA VAL A 366 -13.64 -10.43 -29.86
C VAL A 366 -12.23 -9.88 -29.80
N ALA A 367 -11.34 -10.55 -30.54
CA ALA A 367 -10.16 -9.87 -31.06
C ALA A 367 -10.67 -8.81 -32.03
N TRP A 368 -10.51 -7.53 -31.69
CA TRP A 368 -10.62 -6.48 -32.69
C TRP A 368 -9.48 -6.71 -33.69
N LYS A 369 -9.81 -7.33 -34.82
CA LYS A 369 -8.89 -7.47 -35.95
C LYS A 369 -9.16 -6.35 -36.95
N THR A 370 -8.05 -5.65 -37.23
CA THR A 370 -7.73 -4.65 -38.26
C THR A 370 -8.45 -3.32 -38.21
#